data_AF-E3M9E6-F1
#
_entry.id   AF-E3M9E6-F1
#
_cell.length_a   1.000
_cell.length_b   1.000
_cell.length_c   1.000
_cell.angle_alpha   90.00
_cell.angle_beta   90.00
_cell.angle_gamma   90.00
#
_symmetry.space_group_name_H-M   'P 1'
#
loop_
_entity.id
_entity.type
_entity.pdbx_description
1 polymer ?
#
loop_
_entity_poly.entity_id
_entity_poly.type
_entity_poly.pdbx_seq_one_letter_code
_entity_poly.pdbx_strand_id
1 'polypeptide(L)'
;MYDYYDEESGQWYLDESYNNFSMQHKEFSYADVMIDVAVEAVLLILLKFAPIHPTLRHFYQFSCFMMIIYTFYIVLIIVTSLFFYDQIVDVFGILEFTNYCISIVVSPVFNIILILLAVQRFLLYFYEDSERFLNFKSIYWSVLVVFLYLFFAILHISIRIKDYFIDKFEIINLLAFLNGGIENSLLENVLVYLSFILEFLAFISVEVYILMFISIRKLLYLPSLAQSQPQKYMMYQIIFIFIGKLFVLFVIVTSGLVAKFSGWAFSNLAFVITNLFTFFMTPLIIQMTYLFCNKRNTQLVIFFNRSDSSLIN
;
A
#
# COMPACT_ATOMS: atom_id res chain seq x y z
N MET A 1 -23.54 -28.71 33.11
CA MET A 1 -24.34 -29.94 33.15
C MET A 1 -25.77 -29.44 33.28
N TYR A 2 -26.52 -29.51 32.19
CA TYR A 2 -27.90 -29.04 32.17
C TYR A 2 -28.77 -30.29 32.14
N ASP A 3 -29.51 -30.51 33.22
CA ASP A 3 -30.52 -31.57 33.27
C ASP A 3 -31.85 -30.94 32.83
N TYR A 4 -32.55 -31.58 31.91
CA TYR A 4 -33.89 -31.16 31.51
C TYR A 4 -34.91 -32.11 32.14
N TYR A 5 -35.83 -31.54 32.93
CA TYR A 5 -36.90 -32.28 33.59
C TYR A 5 -38.11 -32.36 32.68
N ASP A 6 -38.57 -33.57 32.39
CA ASP A 6 -39.78 -33.80 31.61
C ASP A 6 -40.99 -33.94 32.56
N GLU A 7 -41.86 -32.93 32.55
CA GLU A 7 -43.02 -32.86 33.45
C GLU A 7 -44.10 -33.90 33.17
N GLU A 8 -44.17 -34.46 31.95
CA GLU A 8 -45.18 -35.48 31.62
C GLU A 8 -44.77 -36.89 32.11
N SER A 9 -43.48 -37.18 32.14
CA SER A 9 -42.97 -38.49 32.58
C SER A 9 -42.40 -38.50 34.01
N GLY A 10 -42.16 -37.32 34.61
CA GLY A 10 -41.69 -37.18 35.98
C GLY A 10 -40.27 -37.72 36.24
N GLN A 11 -39.45 -37.82 35.18
CA GLN A 11 -38.08 -38.33 35.26
C GLN A 11 -37.06 -37.30 34.74
N TRP A 12 -35.86 -37.35 35.31
CA TRP A 12 -34.71 -36.55 34.89
C TRP A 12 -33.92 -37.30 33.82
N TYR A 13 -33.64 -36.65 32.69
CA TYR A 13 -32.80 -37.22 31.62
C TYR A 13 -31.48 -36.47 31.52
N LEU A 14 -30.38 -37.23 31.44
CA LEU A 14 -29.03 -36.72 31.23
C LEU A 14 -28.75 -36.64 29.72
N ASP A 15 -28.37 -35.47 29.23
CA ASP A 15 -27.97 -35.27 27.83
C ASP A 15 -26.57 -35.87 27.58
N GLU A 16 -26.53 -37.06 26.99
CA GLU A 16 -25.28 -37.78 26.64
C GLU A 16 -24.52 -37.20 25.43
N SER A 17 -25.03 -36.13 24.79
CA SER A 17 -24.34 -35.54 23.62
C SER A 17 -22.98 -34.91 23.93
N TYR A 18 -22.67 -34.66 25.21
CA TYR A 18 -21.40 -34.06 25.65
C TYR A 18 -20.26 -35.06 25.85
N ASN A 19 -20.53 -36.36 25.99
CA ASN A 19 -19.49 -37.36 26.26
C ASN A 19 -18.65 -37.73 25.02
N ASN A 20 -19.08 -37.38 23.81
CA ASN A 20 -18.29 -37.57 22.59
C ASN A 20 -17.26 -36.45 22.32
N PHE A 21 -17.25 -35.36 23.11
CA PHE A 21 -16.29 -34.27 22.92
C PHE A 21 -15.01 -34.42 23.77
N SER A 22 -15.00 -35.29 24.79
CA SER A 22 -13.85 -35.46 25.70
C SER A 22 -12.85 -36.54 25.27
N MET A 23 -13.18 -37.37 24.27
CA MET A 23 -12.26 -38.38 23.70
C MET A 23 -11.40 -37.88 22.52
N GLN A 24 -11.43 -36.58 22.21
CA GLN A 24 -10.58 -35.97 21.19
C GLN A 24 -9.25 -35.40 21.73
N HIS A 25 -8.77 -35.86 22.89
CA HIS A 25 -7.35 -35.75 23.22
C HIS A 25 -6.55 -36.76 22.38
N LYS A 26 -6.33 -36.38 21.11
CA LYS A 26 -5.23 -36.95 20.31
C LYS A 26 -3.94 -36.66 21.07
N GLU A 27 -3.23 -37.73 21.44
CA GLU A 27 -1.83 -37.66 21.81
C GLU A 27 -1.08 -36.93 20.69
N PHE A 28 -0.65 -35.69 20.95
CA PHE A 28 0.23 -34.98 20.04
C PHE A 28 1.59 -35.69 20.08
N SER A 29 1.98 -36.28 18.94
CA SER A 29 3.31 -36.87 18.80
C SER A 29 4.36 -35.77 18.95
N TYR A 30 5.51 -36.09 19.56
CA TYR A 30 6.64 -35.16 19.65
C TYR A 30 7.09 -34.67 18.26
N ALA A 31 6.82 -35.46 17.21
CA ALA A 31 7.02 -35.06 15.82
C ALA A 31 6.06 -33.95 15.37
N ASP A 32 4.79 -33.97 15.81
CA ASP A 32 3.80 -32.93 15.48
C ASP A 32 4.14 -31.61 16.17
N VAL A 33 4.63 -31.66 17.42
CA VAL A 33 5.14 -30.48 18.15
C VAL A 33 6.40 -29.92 17.49
N MET A 34 7.31 -30.79 17.03
CA MET A 34 8.53 -30.36 16.32
C MET A 34 8.23 -29.80 14.93
N ILE A 35 7.20 -30.31 14.24
CA ILE A 35 6.72 -29.76 12.97
C ILE A 35 6.02 -28.42 13.21
N ASP A 36 5.20 -28.26 14.25
CA ASP A 36 4.58 -26.98 14.58
C ASP A 36 5.61 -25.94 15.01
N VAL A 37 6.66 -26.31 15.75
CA VAL A 37 7.78 -25.43 16.09
C VAL A 37 8.62 -25.10 14.86
N ALA A 38 8.86 -26.06 13.95
CA ALA A 38 9.57 -25.81 12.70
C ALA A 38 8.75 -24.93 11.74
N VAL A 39 7.43 -25.07 11.71
CA VAL A 39 6.52 -24.27 10.89
C VAL A 39 6.29 -22.89 11.49
N GLU A 40 6.13 -22.77 12.81
CA GLU A 40 6.18 -21.46 13.47
C GLU A 40 7.55 -20.81 13.27
N ALA A 41 8.65 -21.57 13.32
CA ALA A 41 9.97 -21.05 13.01
C ALA A 41 10.07 -20.60 11.55
N VAL A 42 9.54 -21.35 10.57
CA VAL A 42 9.53 -20.96 9.15
C VAL A 42 8.59 -19.79 8.88
N LEU A 43 7.43 -19.73 9.55
CA LEU A 43 6.48 -18.62 9.45
C LEU A 43 7.03 -17.36 10.15
N LEU A 44 7.69 -17.52 11.29
CA LEU A 44 8.49 -16.49 11.95
C LEU A 44 9.72 -16.13 11.11
N ILE A 45 10.33 -17.05 10.35
CA ILE A 45 11.43 -16.72 9.44
C ILE A 45 10.89 -15.88 8.28
N LEU A 46 9.78 -16.29 7.68
CA LEU A 46 9.11 -15.56 6.60
C LEU A 46 8.51 -14.21 7.04
N LEU A 47 8.08 -14.07 8.30
CA LEU A 47 7.48 -12.82 8.83
C LEU A 47 8.48 -11.92 9.57
N LYS A 48 9.50 -12.49 10.22
CA LYS A 48 10.46 -11.79 11.09
C LYS A 48 11.81 -11.55 10.40
N PHE A 49 12.18 -12.33 9.39
CA PHE A 49 13.44 -12.17 8.63
C PHE A 49 13.28 -11.64 7.21
N ALA A 50 12.05 -11.53 6.68
CA ALA A 50 11.83 -10.83 5.44
C ALA A 50 11.77 -9.30 5.66
N PRO A 51 12.36 -8.48 4.77
CA PRO A 51 12.15 -7.02 4.67
C PRO A 51 10.69 -6.51 4.61
N ILE A 52 9.72 -7.40 4.75
CA ILE A 52 8.29 -7.14 4.98
C ILE A 52 8.10 -6.22 6.19
N HIS A 53 8.81 -6.46 7.31
CA HIS A 53 8.69 -5.62 8.51
C HIS A 53 9.20 -4.18 8.30
N PRO A 54 10.42 -3.94 7.76
CA PRO A 54 10.87 -2.60 7.38
C PRO A 54 9.92 -1.86 6.43
N THR A 55 9.39 -2.55 5.41
CA THR A 55 8.51 -1.94 4.41
C THR A 55 7.15 -1.55 5.00
N LEU A 56 6.51 -2.47 5.74
CA LEU A 56 5.26 -2.18 6.45
C LEU A 56 5.45 -1.06 7.48
N ARG A 57 6.56 -1.08 8.22
CA ARG A 57 6.91 -0.03 9.18
C ARG A 57 7.06 1.32 8.48
N HIS A 58 7.72 1.37 7.32
CA HIS A 58 7.85 2.60 6.53
C HIS A 58 6.49 3.16 6.12
N PHE A 59 5.63 2.34 5.50
CA PHE A 59 4.29 2.79 5.10
C PHE A 59 3.41 3.18 6.28
N TYR A 60 3.51 2.49 7.41
CA TYR A 60 2.82 2.86 8.64
C TYR A 60 3.28 4.23 9.17
N GLN A 61 4.60 4.44 9.30
CA GLN A 61 5.16 5.71 9.75
C GLN A 61 4.78 6.85 8.81
N PHE A 62 4.85 6.61 7.50
CA PHE A 62 4.44 7.56 6.48
C PHE A 62 2.96 7.94 6.62
N SER A 63 2.06 6.97 6.74
CA SER A 63 0.63 7.26 6.92
C SER A 63 0.35 8.01 8.22
N CYS A 64 1.01 7.68 9.33
CA CYS A 64 0.89 8.45 10.57
C CYS A 64 1.30 9.91 10.36
N PHE A 65 2.42 10.14 9.68
CA PHE A 65 2.88 11.48 9.33
C PHE A 65 1.87 12.22 8.45
N MET A 66 1.31 11.55 7.44
CA MET A 66 0.28 12.13 6.57
C MET A 66 -1.01 12.46 7.32
N MET A 67 -1.45 11.64 8.27
CA MET A 67 -2.64 11.95 9.08
C MET A 67 -2.45 13.22 9.91
N ILE A 68 -1.24 13.45 10.45
CA ILE A 68 -0.92 14.69 11.18
C ILE A 68 -1.04 15.89 10.23
N ILE A 69 -0.47 15.79 9.02
CA ILE A 69 -0.57 16.84 8.00
C ILE A 69 -2.02 17.13 7.61
N TYR A 70 -2.83 16.09 7.34
CA TYR A 70 -4.22 16.28 6.96
C TYR A 70 -5.08 16.84 8.09
N THR A 71 -4.80 16.46 9.34
CA THR A 71 -5.45 17.07 10.50
C THR A 71 -5.15 18.57 10.56
N PHE A 72 -3.88 18.95 10.32
CA PHE A 72 -3.49 20.36 10.23
C PHE A 72 -4.20 21.08 9.06
N TYR A 73 -4.32 20.45 7.89
CA TYR A 73 -5.05 21.02 6.74
C TYR A 73 -6.52 21.27 7.05
N ILE A 74 -7.19 20.31 7.72
CA ILE A 74 -8.60 20.47 8.12
C ILE A 74 -8.76 21.66 9.08
N VAL A 75 -7.90 21.76 10.09
CA VAL A 75 -7.93 22.89 11.03
C VAL A 75 -7.70 24.21 10.30
N LEU A 76 -6.71 24.26 9.39
CA LEU A 76 -6.43 25.46 8.59
C LEU A 76 -7.64 25.88 7.74
N ILE A 77 -8.27 24.93 7.04
CA ILE A 77 -9.48 25.19 6.24
C ILE A 77 -10.63 25.71 7.12
N ILE A 78 -10.86 25.11 8.29
CA ILE A 78 -11.92 25.55 9.22
C ILE A 78 -11.64 26.98 9.70
N VAL A 79 -10.42 27.29 10.13
CA VAL A 79 -10.04 28.62 10.60
C VAL A 79 -10.18 29.66 9.49
N THR A 80 -9.68 29.38 8.29
CA THR A 80 -9.83 30.27 7.14
C THR A 80 -11.31 30.46 6.78
N SER A 81 -12.12 29.41 6.80
CA SER A 81 -13.55 29.50 6.50
C SER A 81 -14.31 30.37 7.50
N LEU A 82 -13.92 30.35 8.78
CA LEU A 82 -14.57 31.10 9.85
C LEU A 82 -14.14 32.57 9.93
N PHE A 83 -12.85 32.85 9.69
CA PHE A 83 -12.26 34.18 9.95
C PHE A 83 -11.78 34.91 8.70
N PHE A 84 -11.54 34.20 7.59
CA PHE A 84 -10.90 34.72 6.37
C PHE A 84 -11.55 34.15 5.11
N TYR A 85 -12.88 34.22 5.03
CA TYR A 85 -13.66 33.61 3.93
C TYR A 85 -13.14 33.99 2.54
N ASP A 86 -12.77 35.26 2.34
CA ASP A 86 -12.27 35.76 1.05
C ASP A 86 -10.95 35.09 0.61
N GLN A 87 -10.17 34.51 1.54
CA GLN A 87 -8.89 33.86 1.28
C GLN A 87 -9.01 32.34 1.10
N ILE A 88 -10.23 31.78 1.16
CA ILE A 88 -10.42 30.32 1.15
C ILE A 88 -9.89 29.67 -0.13
N VAL A 89 -10.07 30.33 -1.28
CA VAL A 89 -9.60 29.85 -2.59
C VAL A 89 -8.08 29.79 -2.63
N ASP A 90 -7.40 30.82 -2.13
CA ASP A 90 -5.94 30.87 -2.09
C ASP A 90 -5.38 29.77 -1.18
N VAL A 91 -5.99 29.56 -0.01
CA VAL A 91 -5.60 28.48 0.91
C VAL A 91 -5.79 27.11 0.27
N PHE A 92 -6.92 26.85 -0.39
CA PHE A 92 -7.11 25.61 -1.14
C PHE A 92 -6.03 25.42 -2.21
N GLY A 93 -5.71 26.46 -2.98
CA GLY A 93 -4.64 26.42 -3.98
C GLY A 93 -3.28 26.07 -3.40
N ILE A 94 -2.91 26.65 -2.24
CA ILE A 94 -1.65 26.34 -1.54
C ILE A 94 -1.62 24.88 -1.07
N LEU A 95 -2.73 24.38 -0.52
CA LEU A 95 -2.83 22.99 -0.05
C LEU A 95 -2.76 21.98 -1.20
N GLU A 96 -3.44 22.23 -2.31
CA GLU A 96 -3.37 21.41 -3.51
C GLU A 96 -1.95 21.39 -4.09
N PHE A 97 -1.32 22.58 -4.20
CA PHE A 97 0.06 22.69 -4.67
C PHE A 97 1.05 21.94 -3.77
N THR A 98 0.86 22.02 -2.45
CA THR A 98 1.71 21.30 -1.48
C THR A 98 1.55 19.78 -1.62
N ASN A 99 0.31 19.28 -1.73
CA ASN A 99 0.06 17.86 -1.98
C ASN A 99 0.66 17.40 -3.30
N TYR A 100 0.56 18.21 -4.36
CA TYR A 100 1.19 17.92 -5.63
C TYR A 100 2.71 17.81 -5.49
N CYS A 101 3.38 18.77 -4.84
CA CYS A 101 4.83 18.76 -4.61
C CYS A 101 5.29 17.53 -3.81
N ILE A 102 4.52 17.09 -2.82
CA ILE A 102 4.82 15.88 -2.06
C ILE A 102 4.63 14.65 -2.96
N SER A 103 3.52 14.58 -3.71
CA SER A 103 3.18 13.40 -4.51
C SER A 103 4.18 13.08 -5.61
N ILE A 104 4.72 14.10 -6.31
CA ILE A 104 5.72 13.90 -7.37
C ILE A 104 7.04 13.30 -6.85
N VAL A 105 7.37 13.56 -5.58
CA VAL A 105 8.55 12.95 -4.92
C VAL A 105 8.21 11.57 -4.39
N VAL A 106 7.05 11.40 -3.77
CA VAL A 106 6.70 10.18 -3.03
C VAL A 106 6.27 9.04 -3.95
N SER A 107 5.50 9.31 -5.00
CA SER A 107 4.93 8.29 -5.87
C SER A 107 5.99 7.42 -6.58
N PRO A 108 7.06 7.97 -7.20
CA PRO A 108 8.14 7.17 -7.78
C PRO A 108 8.81 6.25 -6.75
N VAL A 109 9.01 6.75 -5.53
CA VAL A 109 9.60 5.97 -4.42
C VAL A 109 8.69 4.80 -4.04
N PHE A 110 7.38 5.02 -3.94
CA PHE A 110 6.42 3.95 -3.67
C PHE A 110 6.41 2.88 -4.76
N ASN A 111 6.47 3.26 -6.02
CA ASN A 111 6.55 2.31 -7.13
C ASN A 111 7.83 1.47 -7.05
N ILE A 112 8.98 2.09 -6.78
CA ILE A 112 10.24 1.37 -6.61
C ILE A 112 10.17 0.40 -5.43
N ILE A 113 9.63 0.82 -4.28
CA ILE A 113 9.46 -0.05 -3.10
C ILE A 113 8.56 -1.25 -3.43
N LEU A 114 7.45 -1.03 -4.15
CA LEU A 114 6.55 -2.12 -4.56
C LEU A 114 7.24 -3.12 -5.49
N ILE A 115 8.00 -2.63 -6.47
CA ILE A 115 8.78 -3.46 -7.40
C ILE A 115 9.83 -4.27 -6.63
N LEU A 116 10.60 -3.63 -5.75
CA LEU A 116 11.62 -4.30 -4.93
C LEU A 116 10.99 -5.38 -4.04
N LEU A 117 9.85 -5.09 -3.42
CA LEU A 117 9.12 -6.05 -2.60
C LEU A 117 8.64 -7.25 -3.42
N ALA A 118 8.17 -7.04 -4.65
CA ALA A 118 7.75 -8.11 -5.54
C ALA A 118 8.92 -9.03 -5.91
N VAL A 119 10.03 -8.43 -6.36
CA VAL A 119 11.25 -9.15 -6.76
C VAL A 119 11.82 -9.94 -5.58
N GLN A 120 11.91 -9.32 -4.41
CA GLN A 120 12.42 -9.98 -3.22
C GLN A 120 11.58 -11.20 -2.84
N ARG A 121 10.24 -11.06 -2.81
CA ARG A 121 9.37 -12.18 -2.46
C ARG A 121 9.42 -13.30 -3.50
N PHE A 122 9.53 -12.94 -4.78
CA PHE A 122 9.74 -13.92 -5.85
C PHE A 122 11.04 -14.69 -5.66
N LEU A 123 12.16 -13.99 -5.43
CA LEU A 123 13.45 -14.63 -5.23
C LEU A 123 13.47 -15.54 -4.00
N LEU A 124 12.95 -15.08 -2.86
CA LEU A 124 12.83 -15.90 -1.64
C LEU A 124 11.99 -17.16 -1.86
N TYR A 125 10.99 -17.10 -2.73
CA TYR A 125 10.13 -18.25 -3.00
C TYR A 125 10.77 -19.27 -3.95
N PHE A 126 11.47 -18.83 -5.00
CA PHE A 126 12.00 -19.70 -6.05
C PHE A 126 13.45 -20.13 -5.85
N TYR A 127 14.22 -19.41 -5.03
CA TYR A 127 15.65 -19.65 -4.83
C TYR A 127 15.96 -19.73 -3.33
N GLU A 128 16.18 -20.94 -2.81
CA GLU A 128 16.53 -21.16 -1.39
C GLU A 128 17.82 -20.43 -0.99
N ASP A 129 18.81 -20.38 -1.89
CA ASP A 129 20.08 -19.66 -1.63
C ASP A 129 19.94 -18.13 -1.61
N SER A 130 18.82 -17.58 -2.08
CA SER A 130 18.60 -16.13 -2.14
C SER A 130 18.45 -15.50 -0.75
N GLU A 131 18.10 -16.29 0.27
CA GLU A 131 17.95 -15.81 1.65
C GLU A 131 19.24 -15.15 2.16
N ARG A 132 20.41 -15.69 1.81
CA ARG A 132 21.72 -15.13 2.20
C ARG A 132 21.99 -13.77 1.57
N PHE A 133 21.47 -13.52 0.37
CA PHE A 133 21.64 -12.27 -0.36
C PHE A 133 20.56 -11.23 -0.05
N LEU A 134 19.36 -11.68 0.36
CA LEU A 134 18.20 -10.83 0.60
C LEU A 134 18.00 -10.46 2.07
N ASN A 135 18.80 -11.02 2.98
CA ASN A 135 18.86 -10.63 4.39
C ASN A 135 19.60 -9.30 4.58
N PHE A 136 19.12 -8.27 3.88
CA PHE A 136 19.60 -6.90 4.06
C PHE A 136 19.23 -6.44 5.46
N LYS A 137 20.23 -6.03 6.25
CA LYS A 137 19.98 -5.40 7.55
C LYS A 137 19.00 -4.24 7.38
N SER A 138 18.05 -4.12 8.30
CA SER A 138 17.02 -3.06 8.34
C SER A 138 17.59 -1.64 8.09
N ILE A 139 18.84 -1.41 8.50
CA ILE A 139 19.53 -0.13 8.28
C ILE A 139 19.75 0.19 6.79
N TYR A 140 20.13 -0.78 5.96
CA TYR A 140 20.37 -0.56 4.52
C TYR A 140 19.05 -0.25 3.80
N TRP A 141 17.96 -0.90 4.18
CA TRP A 141 16.62 -0.59 3.69
C TRP A 141 16.22 0.85 4.02
N SER A 142 16.41 1.26 5.27
CA SER A 142 16.10 2.64 5.68
C SER A 142 16.95 3.66 4.94
N VAL A 143 18.24 3.40 4.74
CA VAL A 143 19.15 4.28 3.99
C VAL A 143 18.74 4.38 2.53
N LEU A 144 18.40 3.25 1.90
CA LEU A 144 17.93 3.21 0.51
C LEU A 144 16.65 4.05 0.33
N VAL A 145 15.68 3.90 1.22
CA VAL A 145 14.43 4.66 1.16
C VAL A 145 14.69 6.16 1.31
N VAL A 146 15.50 6.57 2.29
CA VAL A 146 15.88 7.98 2.47
C VAL A 146 16.62 8.53 1.25
N PHE A 147 17.56 7.76 0.69
CA PHE A 147 18.27 8.13 -0.53
C PHE A 147 17.32 8.34 -1.70
N LEU A 148 16.35 7.46 -1.91
CA LEU A 148 15.35 7.58 -2.97
C LEU A 148 14.52 8.87 -2.83
N TYR A 149 14.04 9.18 -1.62
CA TYR A 149 13.31 10.44 -1.39
C TYR A 149 14.16 11.68 -1.68
N LEU A 150 15.42 11.70 -1.21
CA LEU A 150 16.33 12.81 -1.46
C LEU A 150 16.65 12.96 -2.95
N PHE A 151 16.86 11.84 -3.65
CA PHE A 151 17.14 11.82 -5.08
C PHE A 151 16.00 12.45 -5.89
N PHE A 152 14.76 11.98 -5.69
CA PHE A 152 13.60 12.55 -6.40
C PHE A 152 13.30 14.00 -5.99
N ALA A 153 13.49 14.36 -4.71
CA ALA A 153 13.33 15.74 -4.25
C ALA A 153 14.32 16.69 -4.95
N ILE A 154 15.60 16.32 -5.02
CA ILE A 154 16.64 17.13 -5.69
C ILE A 154 16.34 17.27 -7.19
N LEU A 155 15.93 16.20 -7.86
CA LEU A 155 15.57 16.25 -9.28
C LEU A 155 14.43 17.24 -9.56
N HIS A 156 13.36 17.18 -8.79
CA HIS A 156 12.21 18.08 -8.96
C HIS A 156 12.53 19.53 -8.58
N ILE A 157 13.29 19.76 -7.49
CA ILE A 157 13.74 21.10 -7.10
C ILE A 157 14.61 21.73 -8.19
N SER A 158 15.54 20.95 -8.76
CA SER A 158 16.48 21.44 -9.78
C SER A 158 15.77 21.94 -11.04
N ILE A 159 14.67 21.27 -11.43
CA ILE A 159 13.85 21.68 -12.57
C ILE A 159 13.09 22.98 -12.25
N ARG A 160 12.43 23.06 -11.09
CA ARG A 160 11.68 24.26 -10.71
C ARG A 160 12.57 25.50 -10.57
N ILE A 161 13.80 25.33 -10.09
CA ILE A 161 14.79 26.40 -10.05
C ILE A 161 15.10 26.86 -11.48
N LYS A 162 15.36 25.93 -12.40
CA LYS A 162 15.64 26.25 -13.81
C LYS A 162 14.49 27.05 -14.44
N ASP A 163 13.25 26.60 -14.29
CA ASP A 163 12.09 27.27 -14.91
C ASP A 163 11.94 28.68 -14.36
N TYR A 164 12.09 28.87 -13.04
CA TYR A 164 12.06 30.19 -12.41
C TYR A 164 13.16 31.15 -12.94
N PHE A 165 14.37 30.64 -13.17
CA PHE A 165 15.47 31.46 -13.71
C PHE A 165 15.29 31.77 -15.20
N ILE A 166 14.75 30.84 -15.99
CA ILE A 166 14.49 31.04 -17.43
C ILE A 166 13.34 32.02 -17.65
N ASP A 167 12.25 31.90 -16.90
CA ASP A 167 11.09 32.80 -17.01
C ASP A 167 11.43 34.25 -16.69
N LYS A 168 12.46 34.47 -15.86
CA LYS A 168 12.96 35.81 -15.50
C LYS A 168 13.86 36.42 -16.60
N PHE A 169 14.34 35.64 -17.56
CA PHE A 169 15.10 36.11 -18.71
C PHE A 169 14.15 36.38 -19.89
N GLU A 170 13.52 37.57 -19.88
CA GLU A 170 12.52 38.02 -20.87
C GLU A 170 12.93 37.83 -22.34
N ILE A 171 14.23 37.87 -22.66
CA ILE A 171 14.76 37.73 -24.03
C ILE A 171 14.57 36.31 -24.59
N ILE A 172 14.61 35.27 -23.74
CA ILE A 172 14.44 33.87 -24.17
C ILE A 172 12.95 33.56 -24.35
N ASN A 173 12.09 34.11 -23.50
CA ASN A 173 10.64 33.98 -23.62
C ASN A 173 10.08 34.67 -24.88
N LEU A 174 10.65 35.81 -25.30
CA LEU A 174 10.29 36.45 -26.57
C LEU A 174 10.69 35.58 -27.79
N LEU A 175 11.87 34.93 -27.74
CA LEU A 175 12.35 34.05 -28.80
C LEU A 175 11.57 32.72 -28.87
N ALA A 176 11.17 32.17 -27.71
CA ALA A 176 10.35 30.96 -27.60
C ALA A 176 8.89 31.21 -28.03
N PHE A 177 8.33 32.37 -27.69
CA PHE A 177 7.01 32.81 -28.15
C PHE A 177 6.96 32.98 -29.68
N LEU A 178 8.00 33.57 -30.28
CA LEU A 178 8.11 33.73 -31.74
C LEU A 178 8.27 32.39 -32.49
N ASN A 179 8.76 31.34 -31.82
CA ASN A 179 8.92 30.00 -32.39
C ASN A 179 7.74 29.05 -32.10
N GLY A 180 6.66 29.53 -31.46
CA GLY A 180 5.40 28.78 -31.30
C GLY A 180 5.48 27.54 -30.39
N GLY A 181 6.55 27.37 -29.61
CA GLY A 181 6.76 26.20 -28.78
C GLY A 181 6.94 26.59 -27.32
N ILE A 182 5.90 26.41 -26.49
CA ILE A 182 6.15 26.08 -25.08
C ILE A 182 6.60 24.62 -25.09
N GLU A 183 7.84 24.37 -25.49
CA GLU A 183 8.45 23.06 -25.34
C GLU A 183 8.83 22.89 -23.87
N ASN A 184 8.14 21.98 -23.17
CA ASN A 184 8.57 21.50 -21.87
C ASN A 184 10.04 21.11 -21.96
N SER A 185 10.80 21.43 -20.91
CA SER A 185 12.23 21.20 -20.99
C SER A 185 12.54 19.70 -21.07
N LEU A 186 13.62 19.32 -21.77
CA LEU A 186 13.98 17.90 -21.97
C LEU A 186 13.97 17.11 -20.65
N LEU A 187 14.40 17.74 -19.55
CA LEU A 187 14.41 17.13 -18.20
C LEU A 187 13.00 16.87 -17.65
N GLU A 188 12.04 17.76 -17.89
CA GLU A 188 10.64 17.55 -17.48
C GLU A 188 10.03 16.37 -18.22
N ASN A 189 10.25 16.30 -19.54
CA ASN A 189 9.78 15.19 -20.36
C ASN A 189 10.39 13.86 -19.89
N VAL A 190 11.70 13.85 -19.59
CA VAL A 190 12.38 12.68 -19.03
C VAL A 190 11.76 12.25 -17.71
N LEU A 191 11.42 13.17 -16.81
CA LEU A 191 10.76 12.82 -15.55
C LEU A 191 9.35 12.29 -15.73
N VAL A 192 8.55 12.89 -16.62
CA VAL A 192 7.21 12.39 -16.93
C VAL A 192 7.28 10.96 -17.45
N TYR A 193 8.19 10.69 -18.40
CA TYR A 193 8.40 9.35 -18.93
C TYR A 193 8.94 8.39 -17.87
N LEU A 194 9.89 8.83 -17.03
CA LEU A 194 10.42 8.01 -15.94
C LEU A 194 9.30 7.59 -14.98
N SER A 195 8.41 8.50 -14.59
CA SER A 195 7.27 8.18 -13.74
C SER A 195 6.30 7.20 -14.41
N PHE A 196 6.00 7.37 -15.71
CA PHE A 196 5.16 6.41 -16.43
C PHE A 196 5.80 5.03 -16.57
N ILE A 197 7.11 4.97 -16.82
CA ILE A 197 7.86 3.71 -16.85
C ILE A 197 7.80 3.04 -15.47
N LEU A 198 8.00 3.78 -14.38
CA LEU A 198 7.90 3.24 -13.04
C LEU A 198 6.50 2.73 -12.70
N GLU A 199 5.45 3.44 -13.13
CA GLU A 199 4.06 2.97 -12.97
C GLU A 199 3.82 1.66 -13.74
N PHE A 200 4.31 1.59 -14.98
CA PHE A 200 4.20 0.38 -15.80
C PHE A 200 4.98 -0.80 -15.20
N LEU A 201 6.21 -0.58 -14.73
CA LEU A 201 7.00 -1.60 -14.04
C LEU A 201 6.32 -2.04 -12.73
N ALA A 202 5.73 -1.09 -11.99
CA ALA A 202 4.98 -1.41 -10.78
C ALA A 202 3.76 -2.27 -11.10
N PHE A 203 3.06 -2.03 -12.21
CA PHE A 203 1.97 -2.90 -12.67
C PHE A 203 2.47 -4.33 -12.96
N ILE A 204 3.55 -4.48 -13.74
CA ILE A 204 4.16 -5.80 -14.03
C ILE A 204 4.56 -6.51 -12.73
N SER A 205 5.07 -5.77 -11.74
CA SER A 205 5.45 -6.33 -10.46
C SER A 205 4.28 -7.01 -9.73
N VAL A 206 3.02 -6.57 -9.96
CA VAL A 206 1.82 -7.19 -9.39
C VAL A 206 1.54 -8.56 -10.01
N GLU A 207 1.87 -8.78 -11.27
CA GLU A 207 1.69 -10.09 -11.92
C GLU A 207 2.59 -11.15 -11.26
N VAL A 208 3.80 -10.75 -10.85
CA VAL A 208 4.72 -11.60 -10.09
C VAL A 208 4.11 -12.03 -8.74
N TYR A 209 3.33 -11.16 -8.10
CA TYR A 209 2.59 -11.53 -6.90
C TYR A 209 1.50 -12.58 -7.15
N ILE A 210 0.83 -12.54 -8.31
CA ILE A 210 -0.16 -13.54 -8.68
C ILE A 210 0.52 -14.92 -8.85
N LEU A 211 1.70 -14.96 -9.47
CA LEU A 211 2.50 -16.19 -9.60
C LEU A 211 2.88 -16.79 -8.24
N MET A 212 3.30 -15.94 -7.30
CA MET A 212 3.54 -16.35 -5.92
C MET A 212 2.27 -16.86 -5.21
N PHE A 213 1.12 -16.25 -5.46
CA PHE A 213 -0.12 -16.69 -4.84
C PHE A 213 -0.52 -18.10 -5.30
N ILE A 214 -0.38 -18.38 -6.60
CA ILE A 214 -0.63 -19.72 -7.17
C ILE A 214 0.29 -20.76 -6.53
N SER A 215 1.54 -20.40 -6.29
CA SER A 215 2.54 -21.33 -5.73
C SER A 215 2.31 -21.59 -4.23
N ILE A 216 1.96 -20.57 -3.45
CA ILE A 216 1.58 -20.69 -2.03
C ILE A 216 0.32 -21.56 -1.84
N ARG A 217 -0.64 -21.47 -2.78
CA ARG A 217 -1.85 -22.32 -2.72
C ARG A 217 -1.55 -23.81 -2.87
N LYS A 218 -0.41 -24.20 -3.44
CA LYS A 218 -0.01 -25.61 -3.54
C LYS A 218 0.46 -26.18 -2.19
N LEU A 219 0.79 -25.33 -1.22
CA LEU A 219 1.28 -25.70 0.11
C LEU A 219 0.17 -25.68 1.20
N LEU A 220 -1.08 -25.44 0.79
CA LEU A 220 -2.26 -25.30 1.67
C LEU A 220 -2.71 -26.55 2.42
N TYR A 221 -2.14 -27.72 2.11
CA TYR A 221 -2.49 -28.97 2.77
C TYR A 221 -1.96 -29.06 4.21
N LEU A 222 -1.13 -28.10 4.64
CA LEU A 222 -0.56 -28.05 5.99
C LEU A 222 -1.58 -27.46 7.01
N PRO A 223 -1.96 -28.20 8.06
CA PRO A 223 -3.01 -27.80 9.02
C PRO A 223 -2.78 -26.44 9.71
N SER A 224 -1.53 -26.08 9.98
CA SER A 224 -1.14 -24.82 10.64
C SER A 224 -1.38 -23.57 9.79
N LEU A 225 -1.37 -23.70 8.45
CA LEU A 225 -1.74 -22.62 7.52
C LEU A 225 -3.25 -22.41 7.41
N ALA A 226 -4.06 -23.43 7.69
CA ALA A 226 -5.51 -23.32 7.70
C ALA A 226 -6.04 -22.48 8.88
N GLN A 227 -5.30 -22.48 10.01
CA GLN A 227 -5.75 -21.86 11.26
C GLN A 227 -5.40 -20.37 11.39
N SER A 228 -4.32 -19.90 10.75
CA SER A 228 -3.85 -18.50 10.82
C SER A 228 -4.34 -17.61 9.65
N GLN A 229 -4.79 -18.20 8.53
CA GLN A 229 -5.27 -17.52 7.29
C GLN A 229 -4.43 -16.33 6.74
N PRO A 230 -3.09 -16.28 6.84
CA PRO A 230 -2.27 -15.18 6.29
C PRO A 230 -2.36 -15.08 4.75
N GLN A 231 -2.85 -16.14 4.09
CA GLN A 231 -3.08 -16.16 2.65
C GLN A 231 -4.18 -15.20 2.19
N LYS A 232 -5.27 -15.07 2.96
CA LYS A 232 -6.36 -14.16 2.59
C LYS A 232 -5.90 -12.70 2.62
N TYR A 233 -5.02 -12.36 3.57
CA TYR A 233 -4.39 -11.04 3.68
C TYR A 233 -3.63 -10.67 2.41
N MET A 234 -2.68 -11.52 2.03
CA MET A 234 -1.87 -11.25 0.84
C MET A 234 -2.74 -11.23 -0.42
N MET A 235 -3.76 -12.08 -0.50
CA MET A 235 -4.67 -12.11 -1.65
C MET A 235 -5.45 -10.80 -1.82
N TYR A 236 -6.11 -10.30 -0.76
CA TYR A 236 -6.85 -9.03 -0.86
C TYR A 236 -5.92 -7.87 -1.17
N GLN A 237 -4.74 -7.82 -0.53
CA GLN A 237 -3.75 -6.79 -0.82
C GLN A 237 -3.34 -6.79 -2.30
N ILE A 238 -3.05 -7.97 -2.87
CA ILE A 238 -2.68 -8.10 -4.27
C ILE A 238 -3.84 -7.69 -5.19
N ILE A 239 -5.08 -8.10 -4.89
CA ILE A 239 -6.26 -7.73 -5.68
C ILE A 239 -6.46 -6.21 -5.70
N PHE A 240 -6.38 -5.54 -4.55
CA PHE A 240 -6.55 -4.09 -4.48
C PHE A 240 -5.41 -3.34 -5.18
N ILE A 241 -4.15 -3.77 -5.02
CA ILE A 241 -3.03 -3.18 -5.75
C ILE A 241 -3.20 -3.40 -7.26
N PHE A 242 -3.62 -4.60 -7.68
CA PHE A 242 -3.86 -4.91 -9.10
C PHE A 242 -4.92 -4.00 -9.72
N ILE A 243 -6.09 -3.90 -9.08
CA ILE A 243 -7.19 -3.04 -9.56
C ILE A 243 -6.73 -1.57 -9.62
N GLY A 244 -6.05 -1.09 -8.58
CA GLY A 244 -5.52 0.27 -8.55
C GLY A 244 -4.52 0.55 -9.66
N LYS A 245 -3.58 -0.37 -9.90
CA LYS A 245 -2.57 -0.22 -10.95
C LYS A 245 -3.15 -0.39 -12.36
N LEU A 246 -4.17 -1.23 -12.53
CA LEU A 246 -4.90 -1.36 -13.79
C LEU A 246 -5.58 -0.04 -14.18
N PHE A 247 -6.20 0.64 -13.21
CA PHE A 247 -6.79 1.97 -13.43
C PHE A 247 -5.74 2.99 -13.86
N VAL A 248 -4.59 3.04 -13.18
CA VAL A 248 -3.46 3.93 -13.56
C VAL A 248 -2.95 3.62 -14.97
N LEU A 249 -2.81 2.34 -15.33
CA LEU A 249 -2.39 1.93 -16.66
C LEU A 249 -3.36 2.43 -17.74
N PHE A 250 -4.66 2.33 -17.49
CA PHE A 250 -5.68 2.87 -18.40
C PHE A 250 -5.53 4.38 -18.60
N VAL A 251 -5.26 5.14 -17.54
CA VAL A 251 -4.97 6.59 -17.63
C VAL A 251 -3.72 6.86 -18.48
N ILE A 252 -2.64 6.08 -18.30
CA ILE A 252 -1.41 6.25 -19.08
C ILE A 252 -1.66 5.97 -20.57
N VAL A 253 -2.33 4.87 -20.91
CA VAL A 253 -2.60 4.49 -22.32
C VAL A 253 -3.49 5.51 -23.01
N THR A 254 -4.57 5.93 -22.36
CA THR A 254 -5.46 6.97 -22.89
C THR A 254 -4.70 8.29 -23.07
N SER A 255 -3.78 8.61 -22.15
CA SER A 255 -2.94 9.79 -22.28
C SER A 255 -1.99 9.77 -23.47
N GLY A 256 -1.36 8.64 -23.76
CA GLY A 256 -0.49 8.49 -24.93
C GLY A 256 -1.26 8.57 -26.26
N LEU A 257 -2.49 8.03 -26.30
CA LEU A 257 -3.35 8.11 -27.48
C LEU A 257 -3.83 9.54 -27.73
N VAL A 258 -4.29 10.22 -26.68
CA VAL A 258 -4.83 11.59 -26.77
C VAL A 258 -3.73 12.62 -27.01
N ALA A 259 -2.54 12.45 -26.44
CA ALA A 259 -1.42 13.37 -26.65
C ALA A 259 -1.00 13.50 -28.13
N LYS A 260 -1.23 12.48 -28.96
CA LYS A 260 -1.02 12.56 -30.41
C LYS A 260 -1.95 13.56 -31.11
N PHE A 261 -3.11 13.85 -30.52
CA PHE A 261 -4.15 14.70 -31.11
C PHE A 261 -4.28 16.05 -30.39
N SER A 262 -4.15 16.09 -29.06
CA SER A 262 -4.34 17.29 -28.24
C SER A 262 -3.05 17.89 -27.66
N GLY A 263 -1.90 17.30 -27.99
CA GLY A 263 -0.59 17.77 -27.54
C GLY A 263 -0.21 17.37 -26.11
N TRP A 264 0.87 17.97 -25.60
CA TRP A 264 1.55 17.59 -24.36
C TRP A 264 0.80 17.93 -23.06
N ALA A 265 -0.20 18.80 -23.12
CA ALA A 265 -0.98 19.21 -21.95
C ALA A 265 -1.69 18.01 -21.28
N PHE A 266 -2.18 17.06 -22.07
CA PHE A 266 -2.87 15.88 -21.56
C PHE A 266 -1.91 14.91 -20.86
N SER A 267 -0.66 14.78 -21.33
CA SER A 267 0.37 13.97 -20.67
C SER A 267 0.76 14.54 -19.31
N ASN A 268 0.84 15.87 -19.18
CA ASN A 268 1.09 16.52 -17.89
C ASN A 268 -0.07 16.30 -16.91
N LEU A 269 -1.32 16.38 -17.37
CA LEU A 269 -2.49 16.08 -16.55
C LEU A 269 -2.51 14.62 -16.11
N ALA A 270 -2.21 13.68 -17.01
CA ALA A 270 -2.07 12.27 -16.67
C ALA A 270 -0.97 12.06 -15.63
N PHE A 271 0.20 12.70 -15.79
CA PHE A 271 1.28 12.67 -14.81
C PHE A 271 0.84 13.14 -13.43
N VAL A 272 0.10 14.25 -13.33
CA VAL A 272 -0.43 14.75 -12.04
C VAL A 272 -1.37 13.71 -11.42
N ILE A 273 -2.33 13.20 -12.21
CA ILE A 273 -3.33 12.23 -11.74
C ILE A 273 -2.66 10.94 -11.26
N THR A 274 -1.71 10.39 -12.01
CA THR A 274 -1.05 9.13 -11.64
C THR A 274 -0.21 9.26 -10.37
N ASN A 275 0.54 10.36 -10.21
CA ASN A 275 1.34 10.60 -9.00
C ASN A 275 0.44 10.77 -7.77
N LEU A 276 -0.61 11.59 -7.85
CA LEU A 276 -1.56 11.77 -6.75
C LEU A 276 -2.26 10.45 -6.40
N PHE A 277 -2.74 9.72 -7.41
CA PHE A 277 -3.39 8.43 -7.19
C PHE A 277 -2.47 7.44 -6.47
N THR A 278 -1.24 7.26 -6.95
CA THR A 278 -0.27 6.35 -6.30
C THR A 278 0.09 6.80 -4.89
N PHE A 279 0.25 8.11 -4.67
CA PHE A 279 0.54 8.70 -3.37
C PHE A 279 -0.54 8.40 -2.33
N PHE A 280 -1.82 8.57 -2.68
CA PHE A 280 -2.94 8.31 -1.77
C PHE A 280 -3.27 6.82 -1.63
N MET A 281 -3.32 6.09 -2.75
CA MET A 281 -3.84 4.72 -2.77
C MET A 281 -2.85 3.71 -2.21
N THR A 282 -1.54 3.90 -2.39
CA THR A 282 -0.55 2.90 -1.95
C THR A 282 -0.56 2.70 -0.44
N PRO A 283 -0.44 3.75 0.41
CA PRO A 283 -0.49 3.59 1.85
C PRO A 283 -1.87 3.10 2.32
N LEU A 284 -2.95 3.60 1.70
CA LEU A 284 -4.32 3.20 2.03
C LEU A 284 -4.51 1.69 1.82
N ILE A 285 -4.12 1.15 0.66
CA ILE A 285 -4.26 -0.27 0.37
C ILE A 285 -3.43 -1.11 1.34
N ILE A 286 -2.19 -0.72 1.62
CA ILE A 286 -1.31 -1.44 2.55
C ILE A 286 -1.87 -1.44 3.98
N GLN A 287 -2.40 -0.32 4.45
CA GLN A 287 -2.94 -0.21 5.80
C GLN A 287 -4.32 -0.85 5.96
N MET A 288 -5.23 -0.65 5.01
CA MET A 288 -6.57 -1.23 5.07
C MET A 288 -6.50 -2.75 5.02
N THR A 289 -5.63 -3.31 4.18
CA THR A 289 -5.41 -4.75 4.13
C THR A 289 -4.80 -5.27 5.44
N TYR A 290 -3.88 -4.53 6.06
CA TYR A 290 -3.34 -4.88 7.38
C TYR A 290 -4.42 -4.86 8.49
N LEU A 291 -5.27 -3.83 8.52
CA LEU A 291 -6.28 -3.64 9.55
C LEU A 291 -7.41 -4.67 9.47
N PHE A 292 -7.92 -4.96 8.27
CA PHE A 292 -9.00 -5.94 8.07
C PHE A 292 -8.55 -7.39 8.24
N CYS A 293 -7.25 -7.66 8.22
CA CYS A 293 -6.72 -9.02 8.25
C CYS A 293 -6.02 -9.40 9.57
N ASN A 294 -5.73 -8.45 10.46
CA ASN A 294 -5.32 -8.79 11.82
C ASN A 294 -6.56 -9.26 12.59
N LYS A 295 -6.69 -10.58 12.81
CA LYS A 295 -7.82 -11.24 13.49
C LYS A 295 -8.26 -10.52 14.77
N ARG A 296 -7.30 -9.99 15.55
CA ARG A 296 -7.57 -9.22 16.77
C ARG A 296 -8.18 -7.84 16.47
N ASN A 297 -7.73 -7.15 15.43
CA ASN A 297 -8.27 -5.85 15.02
C ASN A 297 -9.64 -5.98 14.34
N THR A 298 -9.85 -6.99 13.50
CA THR A 298 -11.16 -7.27 12.89
C THR A 298 -12.21 -7.62 13.93
N GLN A 299 -11.84 -8.39 14.96
CA GLN A 299 -12.70 -8.67 16.11
C GLN A 299 -13.04 -7.40 16.90
N LEU A 300 -12.08 -6.48 17.08
CA LEU A 300 -12.33 -5.19 17.73
C LEU A 300 -13.29 -4.31 16.92
N VAL A 301 -13.12 -4.20 15.60
CA VAL A 301 -14.03 -3.43 14.72
C VAL A 301 -15.44 -4.00 14.74
N ILE A 302 -15.58 -5.34 14.66
CA ILE A 302 -16.88 -6.02 14.75
C ILE A 302 -17.50 -5.83 16.13
N PHE A 303 -16.70 -5.90 17.21
CA PHE A 303 -17.16 -5.65 18.57
C PHE A 303 -17.68 -4.22 18.75
N PHE A 304 -16.95 -3.22 18.25
CA PHE A 304 -17.37 -1.80 18.28
C PHE A 304 -18.70 -1.57 17.52
N ASN A 305 -18.82 -2.10 16.31
CA ASN A 305 -20.06 -1.98 15.54
C ASN A 305 -21.24 -2.68 16.21
N ARG A 306 -20.99 -3.77 16.96
CA ARG A 306 -22.03 -4.54 17.66
C ARG A 306 -22.45 -3.85 18.97
N SER A 307 -21.52 -3.23 19.68
CA SER A 307 -21.83 -2.42 20.87
C SER A 307 -22.67 -1.18 20.53
N ASP A 308 -22.44 -0.55 19.37
CA ASP A 308 -23.26 0.59 18.92
C ASP A 308 -24.68 0.15 18.54
N SER A 309 -24.83 -1.04 17.94
CA SER A 309 -26.15 -1.60 17.61
C SER A 309 -26.98 -2.02 18.84
N SER A 310 -26.34 -2.24 20.00
CA SER A 310 -27.01 -2.55 21.26
C SER A 310 -27.36 -1.32 22.11
N LEU A 311 -26.90 -0.13 21.73
CA LEU A 311 -27.23 1.15 22.39
C LEU A 311 -28.36 1.91 21.68
N ILE A 312 -28.82 1.41 20.53
CA ILE A 312 -29.87 2.02 19.69
C ILE A 312 -31.20 1.22 19.77
N ASN A 313 -31.22 0.09 20.49
CA ASN A 313 -32.44 -0.68 20.80
C ASN A 313 -32.73 -0.64 22.31
#